data_AF-A0A9P7NK37-F1
#
_entry.id   AF-A0A9P7NK37-F1
#
_cell.length_a   1.000
_cell.length_b   1.000
_cell.length_c   1.000
_cell.angle_alpha   90.00
_cell.angle_beta   90.00
_cell.angle_gamma   90.00
#
_symmetry.space_group_name_H-M   'P 1'
#
loop_
_entity.id
_entity.type
_entity.pdbx_description
1 polymer ?
#
loop_
_entity_poly.entity_id
_entity_poly.type
_entity_poly.pdbx_seq_one_letter_code
_entity_poly.pdbx_strand_id
1 'polypeptide(L)'
;MAPHVIGTISRSDLEHLKPSGAANITDLKCISSYSWIDAPTPTIAVPGSPPLWSPPATDVQLPKDSGLYSMAENAVRLPGSPMAPIFRATFTTNPSFDVRPIDVISDRHNIRKLLSFIDPGSEGAKASLSI
;
A
#
# COMPACT_ATOMS: atom_id res chain seq x y z
N MET A 1 -22.79 -17.95 -7.32
CA MET A 1 -23.76 -17.07 -6.64
C MET A 1 -23.61 -15.68 -7.18
N ALA A 2 -24.71 -15.00 -7.51
CA ALA A 2 -24.66 -13.59 -7.88
C ALA A 2 -24.29 -12.75 -6.64
N PRO A 3 -23.49 -11.69 -6.79
CA PRO A 3 -23.16 -10.80 -5.68
C PRO A 3 -24.44 -10.16 -5.13
N HIS A 4 -24.64 -10.26 -3.81
CA HIS A 4 -25.73 -9.61 -3.09
C HIS A 4 -25.22 -8.29 -2.51
N VAL A 5 -25.66 -7.17 -3.08
CA VAL A 5 -25.29 -5.83 -2.60
C VAL A 5 -25.98 -5.57 -1.26
N ILE A 6 -25.21 -5.26 -0.22
CA ILE A 6 -25.73 -4.96 1.14
C ILE A 6 -25.88 -3.46 1.41
N GLY A 7 -25.30 -2.62 0.57
CA GLY A 7 -25.35 -1.18 0.69
C GLY A 7 -24.55 -0.51 -0.43
N THR A 8 -24.91 0.73 -0.74
CA THR A 8 -24.23 1.57 -1.72
C THR A 8 -23.84 2.86 -1.03
N ILE A 9 -22.59 3.28 -1.20
CA ILE A 9 -22.09 4.57 -0.73
C ILE A 9 -21.88 5.43 -1.98
N SER A 10 -22.71 6.45 -2.13
CA SER A 10 -22.57 7.49 -3.14
C SER A 10 -21.74 8.65 -2.62
N ARG A 11 -21.26 9.51 -3.52
CA ARG A 11 -20.54 10.73 -3.12
C ARG A 11 -21.46 11.73 -2.41
N SER A 12 -22.71 11.82 -2.84
CA SER A 12 -23.73 12.66 -2.18
C SER A 12 -23.94 12.27 -0.72
N ASP A 13 -23.79 10.99 -0.37
CA ASP A 13 -23.88 10.54 1.03
C ASP A 13 -22.74 11.13 1.89
N LEU A 14 -21.63 11.55 1.27
CA LEU A 14 -20.49 12.15 1.95
C LEU A 14 -20.57 13.69 2.04
N GLU A 15 -21.39 14.35 1.23
CA GLU A 15 -21.50 15.82 1.20
C GLU A 15 -22.03 16.38 2.52
N HIS A 16 -22.83 15.60 3.25
CA HIS A 16 -23.36 15.97 4.55
C HIS A 16 -22.40 15.67 5.72
N LEU A 17 -21.33 14.91 5.46
CA LEU A 17 -20.30 14.64 6.46
C LEU A 17 -19.41 15.87 6.58
N LYS A 18 -19.67 16.70 7.60
CA LYS A 18 -18.73 17.74 8.00
C LYS A 18 -17.53 17.07 8.67
N PRO A 19 -16.30 17.19 8.12
CA PRO A 19 -15.12 16.73 8.82
C PRO A 19 -15.05 17.47 10.16
N SER A 20 -14.98 16.74 11.28
CA SER A 20 -14.97 17.32 12.63
C SER A 20 -13.64 18.04 12.98
N GLY A 21 -12.80 18.32 11.99
CA GLY A 21 -11.47 18.91 12.14
C GLY A 21 -10.56 18.57 10.98
N ALA A 22 -9.33 19.07 11.03
CA ALA A 22 -8.27 18.69 10.08
C ALA A 22 -7.79 17.26 10.39
N ALA A 23 -7.70 16.42 9.36
CA ALA A 23 -7.05 15.12 9.48
C ALA A 23 -5.53 15.32 9.51
N ASN A 24 -4.89 14.92 10.61
CA ASN A 24 -3.44 14.99 10.76
C ASN A 24 -2.86 13.58 10.86
N ILE A 25 -1.71 13.36 10.23
CA ILE A 25 -0.92 12.15 10.44
C ILE A 25 -0.11 12.36 11.71
N THR A 26 -0.40 11.61 12.77
CA THR A 26 0.33 11.65 14.04
C THR A 26 0.91 10.27 14.35
N ASP A 27 1.83 10.21 15.31
CA ASP A 27 2.33 8.97 15.92
C ASP A 27 2.80 7.91 14.92
N LEU A 28 3.38 8.36 13.80
CA LEU A 28 3.88 7.47 12.75
C LEU A 28 4.95 6.55 13.32
N LYS A 29 4.68 5.25 13.29
CA LYS A 29 5.59 4.21 13.78
C LYS A 29 5.81 3.15 12.72
N CYS A 30 7.08 2.86 12.43
CA CYS A 30 7.43 1.67 11.67
C CYS A 30 7.29 0.44 12.58
N ILE A 31 6.37 -0.47 12.24
CA ILE A 31 6.11 -1.69 13.03
C ILE A 31 6.99 -2.85 12.58
N SER A 32 7.12 -3.04 11.26
CA SER A 32 7.92 -4.09 10.64
C SER A 32 8.15 -3.76 9.18
N SER A 33 9.15 -4.41 8.57
CA SER A 33 9.35 -4.44 7.12
C SER A 33 9.52 -5.88 6.64
N TYR A 34 9.28 -6.12 5.35
CA TYR A 34 9.60 -7.39 4.70
C TYR A 34 9.92 -7.19 3.22
N SER A 35 10.60 -8.16 2.62
CA SER A 35 10.86 -8.22 1.18
C SER A 35 10.61 -9.63 0.69
N TRP A 36 10.00 -9.79 -0.48
CA TRP A 36 9.91 -11.10 -1.12
C TRP A 36 11.29 -11.53 -1.61
N ILE A 37 11.59 -12.82 -1.47
CA ILE A 37 12.79 -13.43 -2.04
C ILE A 37 12.40 -14.54 -3.01
N ASP A 38 13.22 -14.74 -4.03
CA ASP A 38 13.00 -15.78 -5.02
C ASP A 38 13.38 -17.13 -4.41
N ALA A 39 12.34 -17.88 -4.04
CA ALA A 39 12.44 -19.19 -3.43
C ALA A 39 11.36 -20.11 -4.02
N PRO A 40 11.54 -21.45 -3.96
CA PRO A 40 10.55 -22.41 -4.49
C PRO A 40 9.15 -22.31 -3.87
N THR A 41 9.06 -21.73 -2.67
CA THR A 41 7.80 -21.46 -1.98
C THR A 41 7.72 -19.98 -1.59
N PRO A 42 6.52 -19.39 -1.46
CA PRO A 42 6.35 -17.98 -1.10
C PRO A 42 7.08 -17.65 0.21
N THR A 43 8.22 -16.96 0.09
CA THR A 43 9.13 -16.68 1.22
C THR A 43 9.44 -15.19 1.31
N ILE A 44 9.39 -14.66 2.53
CA ILE A 44 9.76 -13.27 2.83
C ILE A 44 11.00 -13.24 3.73
N ALA A 45 11.86 -12.25 3.51
CA ALA A 45 12.88 -11.85 4.46
C ALA A 45 12.29 -10.82 5.44
N VAL A 46 12.61 -10.98 6.73
CA VAL A 46 12.16 -10.10 7.83
C VAL A 46 13.35 -9.81 8.74
N PRO A 47 13.73 -8.52 8.97
CA PRO A 47 13.21 -7.35 8.29
C PRO A 47 13.53 -7.37 6.79
N GLY A 48 12.69 -6.70 6.01
CA GLY A 48 12.98 -6.46 4.59
C GLY A 48 14.16 -5.51 4.41
N SER A 49 14.86 -5.63 3.29
CA SER A 49 15.95 -4.75 2.90
C SER A 49 15.74 -4.30 1.46
N PRO A 50 15.21 -3.09 1.23
CA PRO A 50 15.03 -2.60 -0.12
C PRO A 50 16.39 -2.41 -0.82
N PRO A 51 16.45 -2.51 -2.16
CA PRO A 51 17.65 -2.16 -2.90
C PRO A 51 18.10 -0.74 -2.56
N LEU A 52 19.40 -0.57 -2.30
CA LEU A 52 19.98 0.75 -2.08
C LEU A 52 20.14 1.46 -3.42
N TRP A 53 19.64 2.69 -3.50
CA TRP A 53 19.76 3.50 -4.70
C TRP A 53 21.22 3.91 -4.91
N SER A 54 21.81 3.43 -6.01
CA SER A 54 23.15 3.80 -6.46
C SER A 54 23.01 4.70 -7.69
N PRO A 55 22.97 6.04 -7.54
CA PRO A 55 22.79 6.94 -8.66
C PRO A 55 23.94 6.79 -9.66
N PRO A 56 23.66 6.92 -10.97
CA PRO A 56 24.72 6.98 -11.97
C PRO A 56 25.61 8.20 -11.72
N ALA A 57 26.90 8.10 -12.06
CA ALA A 57 27.85 9.19 -11.86
C ALA A 57 27.56 10.44 -12.73
N THR A 58 26.75 10.27 -13.77
CA THR A 58 26.31 11.32 -14.69
C THR A 58 24.82 11.16 -14.96
N ASP A 59 24.15 12.27 -15.32
CA ASP A 59 22.74 12.23 -15.69
C ASP A 59 22.55 11.37 -16.95
N VAL A 60 21.74 10.34 -16.83
CA VAL A 60 21.40 9.43 -17.92
C VAL A 60 19.90 9.45 -18.11
N GLN A 61 19.45 9.68 -19.34
CA GLN A 61 18.05 9.52 -19.69
C GLN A 61 17.71 8.02 -19.72
N LEU A 62 16.91 7.58 -18.74
CA LEU A 62 16.49 6.17 -18.66
C LEU A 62 15.41 5.88 -19.73
N PRO A 63 15.50 4.74 -20.44
CA PRO A 63 14.41 4.27 -21.28
C PRO A 63 13.18 4.00 -20.41
N LYS A 64 11.99 4.12 -20.99
CA LYS A 64 10.77 3.70 -20.30
C LYS A 64 10.85 2.21 -19.96
N ASP A 65 10.34 1.86 -18.79
CA ASP A 65 10.21 0.46 -18.38
C ASP A 65 9.47 -0.34 -19.46
N SER A 66 10.00 -1.53 -19.77
CA SER A 66 9.39 -2.48 -20.70
C SER A 66 9.05 -3.77 -19.96
N GLY A 67 7.91 -4.39 -20.28
CA GLY A 67 7.44 -5.61 -19.63
C GLY A 67 6.23 -5.44 -18.71
N LEU A 68 5.79 -6.55 -18.11
CA LEU A 68 4.65 -6.59 -17.20
C LEU A 68 5.15 -6.62 -15.76
N TYR A 69 4.99 -5.51 -15.04
CA TYR A 69 5.34 -5.41 -13.63
C TYR A 69 4.09 -5.58 -12.78
N SER A 70 4.06 -6.59 -11.91
CA SER A 70 2.94 -6.74 -10.98
C SER A 70 3.08 -5.76 -9.83
N MET A 71 2.17 -4.79 -9.76
CA MET A 71 2.03 -3.90 -8.59
C MET A 71 1.40 -4.62 -7.38
N ALA A 72 0.96 -5.87 -7.54
CA ALA A 72 0.26 -6.66 -6.53
C ALA A 72 1.04 -7.95 -6.21
N GLU A 73 2.34 -7.85 -5.96
CA GLU A 73 3.23 -9.00 -5.74
C GLU A 73 2.72 -9.94 -4.64
N ASN A 74 2.17 -9.40 -3.55
CA ASN A 74 1.54 -10.19 -2.50
C ASN A 74 0.42 -11.10 -3.01
N ALA A 75 -0.46 -10.58 -3.89
CA ALA A 75 -1.57 -11.33 -4.45
C ALA A 75 -1.12 -12.33 -5.52
N VAL A 76 0.00 -12.06 -6.19
CA VAL A 76 0.62 -12.98 -7.14
C VAL A 76 1.30 -14.14 -6.42
N ARG A 77 2.13 -13.86 -5.41
CA ARG A 77 2.89 -14.89 -4.68
C ARG A 77 2.03 -15.65 -3.67
N LEU A 78 0.98 -15.04 -3.10
CA LEU A 78 0.10 -15.66 -2.12
C LEU A 78 -1.38 -15.30 -2.34
N PRO A 79 -2.01 -15.77 -3.43
CA PRO A 79 -3.36 -15.35 -3.83
C PRO A 79 -4.46 -15.67 -2.81
N GLY A 80 -4.31 -16.77 -2.05
CA GLY A 80 -5.27 -17.13 -1.02
C GLY A 80 -5.20 -16.27 0.24
N SER A 81 -4.10 -15.54 0.45
CA SER A 81 -3.96 -14.63 1.60
C SER A 81 -2.94 -13.53 1.31
N PRO A 82 -3.28 -12.53 0.47
CA PRO A 82 -2.33 -11.49 0.07
C PRO A 82 -1.85 -10.62 1.24
N MET A 83 -2.59 -10.55 2.35
CA MET A 83 -2.20 -9.80 3.55
C MET A 83 -1.47 -10.65 4.60
N ALA A 84 -1.35 -11.98 4.44
CA ALA A 84 -0.58 -12.79 5.39
C ALA A 84 0.86 -12.29 5.63
N PRO A 85 1.60 -11.80 4.61
CA PRO A 85 2.98 -11.35 4.80
C PRO A 85 3.12 -10.21 5.82
N ILE A 86 2.21 -9.22 5.84
CA ILE A 86 2.31 -8.11 6.80
C ILE A 86 2.16 -8.61 8.24
N PHE A 87 1.24 -9.54 8.50
CA PHE A 87 1.08 -10.14 9.83
C PHE A 87 2.29 -10.98 10.21
N ARG A 88 2.78 -11.83 9.28
CA ARG A 88 3.96 -12.68 9.51
C ARG A 88 5.20 -11.84 9.83
N ALA A 89 5.41 -10.75 9.10
CA ALA A 89 6.51 -9.83 9.37
C ALA A 89 6.36 -9.17 10.75
N THR A 90 5.18 -8.64 11.06
CA THR A 90 4.89 -8.00 12.36
C THR A 90 5.15 -8.93 13.53
N PHE A 91 4.63 -10.16 13.52
CA PHE A 91 4.80 -11.09 14.64
C PHE A 91 6.19 -11.74 14.67
N THR A 92 6.91 -11.82 13.55
CA THR A 92 8.32 -12.22 13.54
C THR A 92 9.19 -11.15 14.20
N THR A 93 8.95 -9.87 13.89
CA THR A 93 9.70 -8.73 14.46
C THR A 93 9.34 -8.48 15.93
N ASN A 94 8.06 -8.60 16.28
CA ASN A 94 7.56 -8.45 17.64
C ASN A 94 6.42 -9.46 17.92
N PRO A 95 6.72 -10.62 18.51
CA PRO A 95 5.71 -11.63 18.84
C PRO A 95 4.61 -11.16 19.79
N SER A 96 4.87 -10.12 20.58
CA SER A 96 3.94 -9.54 21.55
C SER A 96 3.13 -8.35 21.02
N PHE A 97 3.25 -8.04 19.72
CA PHE A 97 2.56 -6.90 19.12
C PHE A 97 1.04 -7.05 19.24
N ASP A 98 0.39 -6.06 19.88
CA ASP A 98 -1.06 -6.04 20.04
C ASP A 98 -1.73 -5.41 18.82
N VAL A 99 -2.43 -6.22 18.04
CA VAL A 99 -3.20 -5.78 16.87
C VAL A 99 -4.60 -5.30 17.20
N ARG A 100 -5.10 -5.57 18.42
CA ARG A 100 -6.47 -5.21 18.84
C ARG A 100 -6.79 -3.71 18.75
N PRO A 101 -5.87 -2.77 19.05
CA PRO A 101 -6.17 -1.34 18.93
C PRO A 101 -6.14 -0.82 17.48
N ILE A 102 -5.91 -1.68 16.47
CA ILE A 102 -5.85 -1.25 15.06
C ILE A 102 -7.24 -1.39 14.43
N ASP A 103 -7.84 -0.28 14.05
CA ASP A 103 -9.17 -0.25 13.43
C ASP A 103 -9.16 -0.68 11.95
N VAL A 104 -8.11 -0.28 11.22
CA VAL A 104 -8.01 -0.49 9.77
C VAL A 104 -6.62 -0.97 9.40
N ILE A 105 -6.57 -2.09 8.69
CA ILE A 105 -5.36 -2.60 8.04
C ILE A 105 -5.60 -2.55 6.55
N SER A 106 -4.78 -1.79 5.83
CA SER A 106 -4.90 -1.60 4.39
C SER A 106 -3.53 -1.41 3.76
N ASP A 107 -3.47 -1.54 2.44
CA ASP A 107 -2.30 -1.13 1.65
C ASP A 107 -2.48 0.29 1.08
N ARG A 108 -1.38 0.81 0.52
CA ARG A 108 -1.33 2.12 -0.13
C ARG A 108 -2.24 2.22 -1.36
N HIS A 109 -2.53 1.12 -2.04
CA HIS A 109 -3.35 1.13 -3.26
C HIS A 109 -4.82 1.40 -2.93
N ASN A 110 -5.35 0.72 -1.93
CA ASN A 110 -6.73 0.88 -1.48
C ASN A 110 -6.96 2.28 -0.89
N ILE A 111 -6.04 2.79 -0.07
CA ILE A 111 -6.13 4.15 0.47
C ILE A 111 -6.13 5.20 -0.65
N ARG A 112 -5.30 5.01 -1.69
CA ARG A 112 -5.32 5.89 -2.86
C ARG A 112 -6.66 5.85 -3.59
N LYS A 113 -7.20 4.66 -3.85
CA LYS A 113 -8.52 4.54 -4.50
C LYS A 113 -9.63 5.22 -3.70
N LEU A 114 -9.61 5.09 -2.37
CA LEU A 114 -10.55 5.78 -1.50
C LEU A 114 -10.36 7.31 -1.55
N LEU A 115 -9.11 7.78 -1.58
CA LEU A 115 -8.81 9.20 -1.74
C LEU A 115 -9.29 9.72 -3.11
N SER A 116 -9.03 9.01 -4.20
CA SER A 116 -9.52 9.35 -5.54
C SER A 116 -11.04 9.32 -5.64
N PHE A 117 -11.69 8.48 -4.83
CA PHE A 117 -13.14 8.45 -4.77
C PHE A 117 -13.72 9.73 -4.17
N ILE A 118 -13.10 10.30 -3.14
CA ILE A 118 -13.56 11.53 -2.48
C ILE A 118 -13.03 12.81 -3.16
N ASP A 119 -11.83 12.75 -3.73
CA ASP A 119 -11.18 13.84 -4.46
C ASP A 119 -10.68 13.33 -5.83
N PRO A 120 -11.52 13.41 -6.86
CA PRO A 120 -11.16 12.95 -8.21
C PRO A 120 -9.97 13.70 -8.83
N GLY A 121 -9.67 14.92 -8.37
CA GLY A 121 -8.57 15.74 -8.87
C GLY A 121 -7.19 15.26 -8.37
N SER A 122 -7.16 14.50 -7.28
CA SER A 122 -5.93 14.00 -6.65
C SER A 122 -5.13 13.01 -7.51
N GLU A 123 -5.77 12.34 -8.48
CA GLU A 123 -5.09 11.41 -9.40
C GLU A 123 -4.35 12.11 -10.55
N GLY A 124 -4.47 13.45 -10.67
CA GLY A 124 -4.03 14.22 -11.84
C GLY A 124 -2.90 15.23 -11.61
N ALA A 125 -2.47 15.48 -10.37
CA ALA A 125 -1.27 16.29 -10.11
C ALA A 125 -0.01 15.47 -10.42
N LYS A 126 0.19 15.13 -11.70
CA LYS A 126 1.55 14.96 -12.20
C LYS A 126 2.25 16.28 -11.88
N ALA A 127 3.13 16.26 -10.89
CA ALA A 127 4.09 17.33 -10.74
C ALA A 127 4.75 17.48 -12.11
N SER A 128 4.42 18.56 -12.82
CA SER A 128 5.28 19.13 -13.83
C SER A 128 6.51 19.62 -13.08
N LEU A 129 7.36 18.68 -12.69
CA LEU A 129 8.76 18.93 -12.41
C LEU A 129 9.38 19.12 -13.79
N SER A 130 9.32 20.36 -14.27
CA SER A 130 10.33 20.89 -15.17
C SER A 130 11.66 20.77 -14.44
N ILE A 131 12.45 19.77 -14.84
CA ILE A 131 13.90 19.77 -14.66
C ILE A 131 14.45 20.63 -15.80
#